data_AF-A0A0C9TCW8-F1
#
_entry.id   AF-A0A0C9TCW8-F1
#
_cell.length_a   1.000
_cell.length_b   1.000
_cell.length_c   1.000
_cell.angle_alpha   90.00
_cell.angle_beta   90.00
_cell.angle_gamma   90.00
#
_symmetry.space_group_name_H-M   'P 1'
#
loop_
_entity.id
_entity.type
_entity.pdbx_description
1 polymer ?
#
loop_
_entity_poly.entity_id
_entity_poly.type
_entity_poly.pdbx_seq_one_letter_code
_entity_poly.pdbx_strand_id
1 'polypeptide(L)'
;RETPFERKGSKKNVDRTKWKTLRDFVDESAVEEVLDALESDRTRLDDVMSTTYDYPETLSTAVSSIRDALPTSSAPPPIEPLLVAQEKTTTDMAKHLESLASHYEQMAGALHDSEAGVSPTDEEMQAMNQDTNELPSIMVELEYDVNYIQEAHEKLSLARTAAREQLDTSRSTLDDLDELGDIMSDMLQKQQDVETDCEDLLEGLQQRLLVVEDLHHRFVQFQASFNKLLIEIARRRQYREAAEKIVEGMMAQLEAMTEEERQVRDDFNSEHGAHIPTDICLCIENPPTRWEVVPWAGDTREVLPEIDSDILAQ
;
A
#
# COMPACT_ATOMS: atom_id res chain seq x y z
N ARG A 1 -85.95 15.13 -4.94
CA ARG A 1 -85.75 15.61 -3.55
C ARG A 1 -84.51 14.89 -3.04
N GLU A 2 -83.37 15.57 -3.15
CA GLU A 2 -82.07 15.13 -2.67
C GLU A 2 -81.85 15.74 -1.27
N THR A 3 -81.32 14.95 -0.34
CA THR A 3 -80.82 15.32 0.99
C THR A 3 -79.79 14.27 1.44
N PRO A 4 -78.80 14.59 2.28
CA PRO A 4 -77.44 14.88 1.82
C PRO A 4 -76.36 14.10 2.59
N PHE A 5 -75.11 14.20 2.11
CA PHE A 5 -73.85 14.16 2.88
C PHE A 5 -73.74 13.23 4.10
N GLU A 6 -72.92 12.17 3.97
CA GLU A 6 -71.79 11.96 4.87
C GLU A 6 -70.57 11.56 4.03
N ARG A 7 -69.81 12.56 3.58
CA ARG A 7 -68.45 12.36 3.09
C ARG A 7 -67.61 11.94 4.30
N LYS A 8 -67.28 10.65 4.40
CA LYS A 8 -66.18 10.16 5.24
C LYS A 8 -64.98 11.08 5.01
N GLY A 9 -64.58 11.77 6.08
CA GLY A 9 -63.52 12.77 6.06
C GLY A 9 -62.29 12.21 5.35
N SER A 10 -61.89 12.90 4.29
CA SER A 10 -60.56 12.74 3.69
C SER A 10 -59.55 12.96 4.82
N LYS A 11 -58.81 11.89 5.17
CA LYS A 11 -57.70 11.94 6.12
C LYS A 11 -56.82 13.12 5.71
N LYS A 12 -56.76 14.15 6.55
CA LYS A 12 -55.85 15.29 6.38
C LYS A 12 -54.47 14.67 6.16
N ASN A 13 -53.87 14.92 5.00
CA ASN A 13 -52.49 14.58 4.72
C ASN A 13 -51.65 15.35 5.74
N VAL A 14 -51.29 14.69 6.84
CA VAL A 14 -50.43 15.28 7.87
C VAL A 14 -49.09 15.49 7.19
N ASP A 15 -48.57 16.72 7.25
CA ASP A 15 -47.29 17.06 6.66
C ASP A 15 -46.17 16.40 7.48
N ARG A 16 -45.74 15.21 7.03
CA ARG A 16 -44.76 14.34 7.73
C ARG A 16 -43.31 14.77 7.49
N THR A 17 -43.09 15.83 6.73
CA THR A 17 -41.75 16.39 6.42
C THR A 17 -40.98 16.87 7.64
N LYS A 18 -41.66 17.15 8.76
CA LYS A 18 -41.05 17.59 10.04
C LYS A 18 -40.87 16.46 11.05
N TRP A 19 -41.21 15.22 10.69
CA TRP A 19 -41.10 14.10 11.61
C TRP A 19 -39.64 13.71 11.75
N LYS A 20 -39.23 13.47 13.00
CA LYS A 20 -37.91 12.90 13.26
C LYS A 20 -37.84 11.52 12.62
N THR A 21 -36.77 11.27 11.89
CA THR A 21 -36.51 9.99 11.25
C THR A 21 -35.62 9.13 12.15
N LEU A 22 -35.57 7.81 11.91
CA LEU A 22 -34.65 6.91 12.62
C LEU A 22 -33.19 7.34 12.49
N ARG A 23 -32.85 7.99 11.36
CA ARG A 23 -31.54 8.53 11.07
C ARG A 23 -31.13 9.65 12.03
N ASP A 24 -32.08 10.45 12.52
CA ASP A 24 -31.81 11.55 13.47
C ASP A 24 -31.36 11.06 14.86
N PHE A 25 -31.51 9.76 15.14
CA PHE A 25 -31.08 9.11 16.38
C PHE A 25 -29.78 8.32 16.22
N VAL A 26 -29.19 8.35 15.02
CA VAL A 26 -27.92 7.71 14.70
C VAL A 26 -26.81 8.76 14.81
N ASP A 27 -25.67 8.34 15.37
CA ASP A 27 -24.46 9.15 15.38
C ASP A 27 -23.78 9.07 14.01
N GLU A 28 -24.06 10.04 13.13
CA GLU A 28 -23.44 10.13 11.80
C GLU A 28 -21.95 10.49 11.89
N SER A 29 -21.54 11.22 12.94
CA SER A 29 -20.16 11.66 13.09
C SER A 29 -19.20 10.49 13.30
N ALA A 30 -19.64 9.46 14.04
CA ALA A 30 -18.88 8.23 14.20
C ALA A 30 -18.74 7.44 12.88
N VAL A 31 -19.73 7.52 11.98
CA VAL A 31 -19.66 6.86 10.67
C VAL A 31 -18.70 7.59 9.74
N GLU A 32 -18.77 8.92 9.72
CA GLU A 32 -17.85 9.78 8.97
C GLU A 32 -16.40 9.56 9.44
N GLU A 33 -16.15 9.48 10.74
CA GLU A 33 -14.81 9.22 11.29
C GLU A 33 -14.22 7.89 10.80
N VAL A 34 -15.03 6.82 10.75
CA VAL A 34 -14.59 5.51 10.24
C VAL A 34 -14.29 5.56 8.74
N LEU A 35 -15.10 6.29 7.96
CA LEU A 35 -14.89 6.47 6.53
C LEU A 35 -13.65 7.31 6.22
N ASP A 36 -13.45 8.41 6.96
CA ASP A 36 -12.28 9.28 6.82
C ASP A 36 -11.00 8.52 7.17
N ALA A 37 -11.03 7.69 8.21
CA ALA A 37 -9.92 6.81 8.54
C ALA A 37 -9.65 5.80 7.42
N LEU A 38 -10.68 5.13 6.90
CA LEU A 38 -10.54 4.18 5.79
C LEU A 38 -9.93 4.83 4.54
N GLU A 39 -10.40 6.02 4.18
CA GLU A 39 -9.88 6.78 3.05
C GLU A 39 -8.42 7.17 3.28
N SER A 40 -8.08 7.63 4.50
CA SER A 40 -6.71 7.95 4.87
C SER A 40 -5.77 6.75 4.77
N ASP A 41 -6.22 5.55 5.12
CA ASP A 41 -5.38 4.36 5.02
C ASP A 41 -5.29 3.83 3.59
N ARG A 42 -6.35 4.02 2.78
CA ARG A 42 -6.30 3.78 1.33
C ARG A 42 -5.26 4.68 0.66
N THR A 43 -5.24 5.98 0.99
CA THR A 43 -4.25 6.91 0.42
C THR A 43 -2.84 6.57 0.87
N ARG A 44 -2.65 6.19 2.14
CA ARG A 44 -1.34 5.75 2.64
C ARG A 44 -0.83 4.49 1.94
N LEU A 45 -1.71 3.53 1.66
CA LEU A 45 -1.35 2.32 0.91
C LEU A 45 -0.91 2.68 -0.51
N ASP A 46 -1.64 3.57 -1.18
CA ASP A 46 -1.30 4.04 -2.53
C ASP A 46 0.06 4.76 -2.55
N ASP A 47 0.30 5.63 -1.56
CA ASP A 47 1.57 6.32 -1.39
C ASP A 47 2.73 5.33 -1.22
N VAL A 48 2.59 4.36 -0.31
CA VAL A 48 3.61 3.32 -0.05
C VAL A 48 3.88 2.49 -1.30
N MET A 49 2.85 2.04 -2.01
CA MET A 49 3.00 1.28 -3.26
C MET A 49 3.64 2.09 -4.38
N SER A 50 3.40 3.41 -4.43
CA SER A 50 3.99 4.27 -5.47
C SER A 50 5.51 4.42 -5.33
N THR A 51 6.06 4.23 -4.11
CA THR A 51 7.50 4.45 -3.85
C THR A 51 8.44 3.50 -4.60
N THR A 52 7.97 2.29 -4.94
CA THR A 52 8.77 1.26 -5.62
C THR A 52 8.37 1.06 -7.09
N TYR A 53 7.39 1.82 -7.58
CA TYR A 53 6.82 1.68 -8.92
C TYR A 53 7.87 1.84 -10.05
N ASP A 54 8.82 2.77 -9.89
CA ASP A 54 9.81 3.10 -10.92
C ASP A 54 11.08 2.22 -10.88
N TYR A 55 11.21 1.31 -9.90
CA TYR A 55 12.42 0.50 -9.72
C TYR A 55 12.70 -0.42 -10.93
N PRO A 56 11.71 -1.12 -11.51
CA PRO A 56 11.95 -1.98 -12.67
C PRO A 56 12.50 -1.21 -13.89
N GLU A 57 11.98 -0.01 -14.15
CA GLU A 57 12.42 0.83 -15.27
C GLU A 57 13.83 1.36 -15.05
N THR A 58 14.13 1.80 -13.83
CA THR A 58 15.47 2.26 -13.43
C THR A 58 16.51 1.15 -13.59
N LEU A 59 16.21 -0.05 -13.07
CA LEU A 59 17.10 -1.22 -13.20
C LEU A 59 17.28 -1.64 -14.66
N SER A 60 16.20 -1.65 -15.46
CA SER A 60 16.30 -2.02 -16.88
C SER A 60 17.19 -1.04 -17.65
N THR A 61 17.08 0.24 -17.36
CA THR A 61 17.89 1.30 -17.98
C THR A 61 19.36 1.20 -17.57
N ALA A 62 19.65 0.99 -16.28
CA ALA A 62 21.01 0.78 -15.78
C ALA A 62 21.67 -0.45 -16.41
N VAL A 63 20.95 -1.58 -16.46
CA VAL A 63 21.45 -2.82 -17.09
C VAL A 63 21.69 -2.63 -18.60
N SER A 64 20.81 -1.90 -19.30
CA SER A 64 21.03 -1.61 -20.72
C SER A 64 22.27 -0.72 -20.92
N SER A 65 22.44 0.30 -20.09
CA SER A 65 23.60 1.20 -20.15
C SER A 65 24.91 0.43 -19.96
N ILE A 66 24.98 -0.44 -18.95
CA ILE A 66 26.16 -1.30 -18.70
C ILE A 66 26.39 -2.25 -19.87
N ARG A 67 25.32 -2.85 -20.40
CA ARG A 67 25.43 -3.76 -21.55
C ARG A 67 26.00 -3.05 -22.77
N ASP A 68 25.58 -1.81 -23.02
CA ASP A 68 26.02 -1.03 -24.16
C ASP A 68 27.45 -0.48 -23.96
N ALA A 69 27.92 -0.35 -22.72
CA ALA A 69 29.29 0.01 -22.35
C ALA A 69 30.30 -1.15 -22.42
N LEU A 70 29.84 -2.40 -22.53
CA LEU A 70 30.73 -3.56 -22.62
C LEU A 70 31.61 -3.48 -23.88
N PRO A 71 32.94 -3.66 -23.74
CA PRO A 71 33.84 -3.63 -24.89
C PRO A 71 33.49 -4.77 -25.86
N THR A 72 33.38 -4.44 -27.14
CA THR A 72 33.34 -5.47 -28.19
C THR A 72 34.67 -6.20 -28.17
N SER A 73 34.63 -7.51 -27.98
CA SER A 73 35.80 -8.39 -27.84
C SER A 73 36.73 -8.30 -29.05
N SER A 74 37.64 -7.33 -29.05
CA SER A 74 38.81 -7.31 -29.90
C SER A 74 39.92 -8.02 -29.14
N ALA A 75 40.35 -9.18 -29.63
CA ALA A 75 41.50 -9.85 -29.06
C ALA A 75 42.73 -8.95 -29.26
N PRO A 76 43.54 -8.69 -28.22
CA PRO A 76 44.78 -7.95 -28.40
C PRO A 76 45.67 -8.69 -29.41
N PRO A 77 46.42 -7.96 -30.26
CA PRO A 77 47.33 -8.58 -31.20
C PRO A 77 48.35 -9.46 -30.45
N PRO A 78 48.79 -10.60 -31.00
CA PRO A 78 49.73 -11.48 -30.33
C PRO A 78 51.08 -10.78 -30.16
N ILE A 79 51.44 -10.47 -28.90
CA ILE A 79 52.65 -9.75 -28.50
C ILE A 79 53.88 -10.69 -28.45
N GLU A 80 53.67 -11.94 -28.04
CA GLU A 80 54.71 -12.99 -27.96
C GLU A 80 55.62 -13.07 -29.20
N PRO A 81 55.10 -13.19 -30.44
CA PRO A 81 55.95 -13.34 -31.62
C PRO A 81 56.79 -12.09 -31.92
N LEU A 82 56.30 -10.90 -31.55
CA LEU A 82 57.05 -9.65 -31.72
C LEU A 82 58.21 -9.56 -30.73
N LEU A 83 58.01 -9.97 -29.48
CA LEU A 83 59.07 -9.98 -28.46
C LEU A 83 60.16 -11.00 -28.79
N VAL A 84 59.79 -12.21 -29.20
CA VAL A 84 60.76 -13.24 -29.61
C VAL A 84 61.58 -12.80 -30.82
N ALA A 85 60.94 -12.15 -31.80
CA ALA A 85 61.64 -11.63 -32.96
C ALA A 85 62.55 -10.44 -32.60
N GLN A 86 62.11 -9.54 -31.73
CA GLN A 86 62.92 -8.43 -31.23
C GLN A 86 64.15 -8.92 -30.45
N GLU A 87 63.99 -9.94 -29.59
CA GLU A 87 65.11 -10.55 -28.83
C GLU A 87 66.14 -11.16 -29.78
N LYS A 88 65.69 -11.85 -30.83
CA LYS A 88 66.56 -12.39 -31.88
C LYS A 88 67.35 -11.27 -32.58
N THR A 89 66.67 -10.24 -33.08
CA THR A 89 67.31 -9.11 -33.76
C THR A 89 68.31 -8.38 -32.85
N THR A 90 67.96 -8.19 -31.57
CA THR A 90 68.86 -7.56 -30.59
C THR A 90 70.11 -8.41 -30.34
N THR A 91 69.95 -9.73 -30.31
CA THR A 91 71.08 -10.67 -30.15
C THR A 91 71.99 -10.65 -31.39
N ASP A 92 71.42 -10.56 -32.59
CA ASP A 92 72.18 -10.49 -33.83
C ASP A 92 72.92 -9.15 -33.95
N MET A 93 72.29 -8.02 -33.59
CA MET A 93 72.97 -6.73 -33.46
C MET A 93 74.13 -6.76 -32.45
N ALA A 94 73.97 -7.43 -31.31
CA ALA A 94 75.04 -7.55 -30.32
C ALA A 94 76.25 -8.31 -30.87
N LYS A 95 76.04 -9.39 -31.64
CA LYS A 95 77.12 -10.10 -32.34
C LYS A 95 77.81 -9.22 -33.38
N HIS A 96 77.04 -8.42 -34.13
CA HIS A 96 77.60 -7.49 -35.12
C HIS A 96 78.48 -6.42 -34.46
N LEU A 97 78.05 -5.87 -33.31
CA LEU A 97 78.84 -4.91 -32.54
C LEU A 97 80.07 -5.54 -31.88
N GLU A 98 79.98 -6.77 -31.37
CA GLU A 98 81.11 -7.53 -30.82
C GLU A 98 82.16 -7.84 -31.90
N SER A 99 81.71 -8.24 -33.09
CA SER A 99 82.58 -8.46 -34.26
C SER A 99 83.30 -7.17 -34.67
N LEU A 100 82.58 -6.05 -34.71
CA LEU A 100 83.13 -4.75 -35.08
C LEU A 100 84.12 -4.21 -34.03
N ALA A 101 83.85 -4.45 -32.74
CA ALA A 101 84.77 -4.13 -31.65
C ALA A 101 86.04 -4.99 -31.70
N SER A 102 85.91 -6.30 -31.94
CA SER A 102 87.04 -7.22 -32.13
C SER A 102 87.91 -6.80 -33.32
N HIS A 103 87.30 -6.46 -34.46
CA HIS A 103 88.01 -5.94 -35.62
C HIS A 103 88.73 -4.62 -35.31
N TYR A 104 88.09 -3.70 -34.58
CA TYR A 104 88.73 -2.45 -34.13
C TYR A 104 89.94 -2.72 -33.22
N GLU A 105 89.83 -3.66 -32.27
CA GLU A 105 90.94 -4.08 -31.41
C GLU A 105 92.08 -4.71 -32.22
N GLN A 106 91.78 -5.53 -33.22
CA GLN A 106 92.76 -6.12 -34.13
C GLN A 106 93.47 -5.05 -34.98
N MET A 107 92.74 -4.07 -35.53
CA MET A 107 93.32 -2.95 -36.27
C MET A 107 94.18 -2.04 -35.37
N ALA A 108 93.72 -1.77 -34.14
CA ALA A 108 94.45 -0.96 -33.17
C ALA A 108 95.72 -1.67 -32.68
N GLY A 109 95.66 -2.98 -32.46
CA GLY A 109 96.81 -3.83 -32.14
C GLY A 109 97.82 -3.86 -33.27
N ALA A 110 97.38 -4.11 -34.50
CA ALA A 110 98.24 -4.10 -35.69
C ALA A 110 98.89 -2.72 -35.92
N LEU A 111 98.19 -1.63 -35.62
CA LEU A 111 98.76 -0.28 -35.65
C LEU A 111 99.86 -0.12 -34.60
N HIS A 112 99.61 -0.54 -33.36
CA HIS A 112 100.59 -0.46 -32.28
C HIS A 112 101.85 -1.32 -32.56
N ASP A 113 101.66 -2.50 -33.12
CA ASP A 113 102.75 -3.41 -33.52
C ASP A 113 103.56 -2.82 -34.67
N SER A 114 102.90 -2.14 -35.62
CA SER A 114 103.57 -1.40 -36.69
C SER A 114 104.39 -0.20 -36.17
N GLU A 115 103.91 0.50 -35.14
CA GLU A 115 104.64 1.57 -34.46
C GLU A 115 105.83 1.04 -33.64
N ALA A 116 105.73 -0.19 -33.13
CA ALA A 116 106.78 -0.90 -32.40
C ALA A 116 107.82 -1.57 -33.32
N GLY A 117 107.63 -1.55 -34.64
CA GLY A 117 108.56 -2.08 -35.64
C GLY A 117 108.39 -3.57 -35.96
N VAL A 118 107.29 -4.19 -35.52
CA VAL A 118 106.88 -5.55 -35.89
C VAL A 118 105.94 -5.44 -37.08
N SER A 119 106.31 -6.00 -38.23
CA SER A 119 105.41 -6.03 -39.39
C SER A 119 104.32 -7.07 -39.15
N PRO A 120 103.03 -6.72 -39.30
CA PRO A 120 101.95 -7.71 -39.25
C PRO A 120 102.21 -8.80 -40.29
N THR A 121 101.84 -10.03 -39.97
CA THR A 121 101.98 -11.16 -40.89
C THR A 121 101.06 -10.99 -42.09
N ASP A 122 101.43 -11.54 -43.25
CA ASP A 122 100.58 -11.50 -44.45
C ASP A 122 99.19 -12.12 -44.20
N GLU A 123 99.10 -13.07 -43.28
CA GLU A 123 97.84 -13.72 -42.86
C GLU A 123 96.95 -12.75 -42.05
N GLU A 124 97.51 -12.00 -41.09
CA GLU A 124 96.79 -10.96 -40.33
C GLU A 124 96.35 -9.80 -41.23
N MET A 125 97.18 -9.42 -42.20
CA MET A 125 96.84 -8.37 -43.16
C MET A 125 95.75 -8.80 -44.14
N GLN A 126 95.71 -10.08 -44.53
CA GLN A 126 94.63 -10.63 -45.34
C GLN A 126 93.32 -10.73 -44.54
N ALA A 127 93.37 -11.15 -43.28
CA ALA A 127 92.20 -11.21 -42.40
C ALA A 127 91.57 -9.82 -42.19
N MET A 128 92.38 -8.81 -41.84
CA MET A 128 91.88 -7.43 -41.70
C MET A 128 91.31 -6.85 -43.00
N ASN A 129 91.90 -7.19 -44.16
CA ASN A 129 91.34 -6.74 -45.45
C ASN A 129 90.03 -7.45 -45.79
N GLN A 130 89.85 -8.71 -45.39
CA GLN A 130 88.57 -9.42 -45.53
C GLN A 130 87.51 -8.78 -44.64
N ASP A 131 87.80 -8.57 -43.35
CA ASP A 131 86.88 -7.93 -42.41
C ASP A 131 86.51 -6.50 -42.84
N THR A 132 87.49 -5.74 -43.35
CA THR A 132 87.27 -4.39 -43.89
C THR A 132 86.32 -4.39 -45.11
N ASN A 133 86.35 -5.46 -45.92
CA ASN A 133 85.44 -5.62 -47.06
C ASN A 133 84.03 -6.06 -46.63
N GLU A 134 83.87 -6.67 -45.46
CA GLU A 134 82.60 -7.13 -44.90
C GLU A 134 81.87 -6.04 -44.08
N LEU A 135 82.61 -5.04 -43.55
CA LEU A 135 82.05 -3.91 -42.79
C LEU A 135 80.83 -3.23 -43.45
N PRO A 136 80.81 -2.94 -44.78
CA PRO A 136 79.64 -2.34 -45.41
C PRO A 136 78.39 -3.23 -45.35
N SER A 137 78.54 -4.56 -45.43
CA SER A 137 77.43 -5.50 -45.32
C SER A 137 76.88 -5.53 -43.90
N ILE A 138 77.77 -5.60 -42.90
CA ILE A 138 77.40 -5.59 -41.47
C ILE A 138 76.69 -4.27 -41.12
N MET A 139 77.11 -3.15 -41.70
CA MET A 139 76.49 -1.85 -41.47
C MET A 139 75.07 -1.76 -42.07
N VAL A 140 74.84 -2.35 -43.25
CA VAL A 140 73.49 -2.44 -43.85
C VAL A 140 72.58 -3.36 -43.02
N GLU A 141 73.10 -4.46 -42.49
CA GLU A 141 72.34 -5.35 -41.60
C GLU A 141 71.99 -4.68 -40.27
N LEU A 142 72.93 -3.93 -39.67
CA LEU A 142 72.67 -3.12 -38.47
C LEU A 142 71.61 -2.03 -38.73
N GLU A 143 71.63 -1.36 -39.88
CA GLU A 143 70.59 -0.40 -40.26
C GLU A 143 69.22 -1.07 -40.43
N TYR A 144 69.18 -2.27 -41.02
CA TYR A 144 67.96 -3.06 -41.13
C TYR A 144 67.42 -3.45 -39.75
N ASP A 145 68.29 -3.94 -38.86
CA ASP A 145 67.93 -4.37 -37.51
C ASP A 145 67.39 -3.21 -36.66
N VAL A 146 68.00 -2.02 -36.76
CA VAL A 146 67.52 -0.80 -36.09
C VAL A 146 66.13 -0.43 -36.57
N ASN A 147 65.90 -0.42 -37.89
CA ASN A 147 64.59 -0.12 -38.45
C ASN A 147 63.54 -1.15 -38.02
N TYR A 148 63.89 -2.43 -38.00
CA TYR A 148 63.02 -3.50 -37.55
C TYR A 148 62.61 -3.35 -36.08
N ILE A 149 63.58 -3.08 -35.19
CA ILE A 149 63.30 -2.84 -33.76
C ILE A 149 62.39 -1.62 -33.58
N GLN A 150 62.59 -0.58 -34.39
CA GLN A 150 61.77 0.63 -34.32
C GLN A 150 60.31 0.37 -34.76
N GLU A 151 60.09 -0.37 -35.84
CA GLU A 151 58.74 -0.80 -36.25
C GLU A 151 58.08 -1.73 -35.21
N ALA A 152 58.85 -2.66 -34.63
CA ALA A 152 58.36 -3.55 -33.58
C ALA A 152 57.96 -2.74 -32.32
N HIS A 153 58.76 -1.74 -31.95
CA HIS A 153 58.46 -0.83 -30.85
C HIS A 153 57.15 -0.05 -31.09
N GLU A 154 56.95 0.49 -32.29
CA GLU A 154 55.70 1.18 -32.65
C GLU A 154 54.48 0.25 -32.53
N LYS A 155 54.58 -0.98 -33.06
CA LYS A 155 53.50 -1.99 -32.97
C LYS A 155 53.20 -2.37 -31.51
N LEU A 156 54.22 -2.57 -30.69
CA LEU A 156 54.06 -2.89 -29.26
C LEU A 156 53.48 -1.71 -28.48
N SER A 157 53.88 -0.48 -28.82
CA SER A 157 53.33 0.74 -28.21
C SER A 157 51.84 0.89 -28.51
N LEU A 158 51.44 0.71 -29.78
CA LEU A 158 50.03 0.72 -30.20
C LEU A 158 49.22 -0.40 -29.54
N ALA A 159 49.77 -1.62 -29.46
CA ALA A 159 49.12 -2.72 -28.77
C ALA A 159 48.94 -2.43 -27.27
N ARG A 160 49.96 -1.80 -26.64
CA ARG A 160 49.91 -1.39 -25.23
C ARG A 160 48.85 -0.31 -24.99
N THR A 161 48.75 0.71 -25.83
CA THR A 161 47.72 1.76 -25.67
C THR A 161 46.33 1.19 -25.84
N ALA A 162 46.09 0.35 -26.86
CA ALA A 162 44.81 -0.31 -27.07
C ALA A 162 44.42 -1.23 -25.89
N ALA A 163 45.36 -2.02 -25.38
CA ALA A 163 45.11 -2.88 -24.22
C ALA A 163 44.86 -2.06 -22.93
N ARG A 164 45.52 -0.89 -22.79
CA ARG A 164 45.29 0.04 -21.68
C ARG A 164 43.88 0.61 -21.72
N GLU A 165 43.46 1.11 -22.89
CA GLU A 165 42.11 1.64 -23.12
C GLU A 165 41.04 0.58 -22.84
N GLN A 166 41.25 -0.66 -23.32
CA GLN A 166 40.34 -1.76 -23.02
C GLN A 166 40.25 -2.06 -21.52
N LEU A 167 41.38 -2.06 -20.82
CA LEU A 167 41.44 -2.31 -19.39
C LEU A 167 40.76 -1.19 -18.60
N ASP A 168 40.96 0.07 -18.99
CA ASP A 168 40.32 1.23 -18.36
C ASP A 168 38.80 1.21 -18.59
N THR A 169 38.32 0.85 -19.78
CA THR A 169 36.89 0.63 -20.05
C THR A 169 36.34 -0.51 -19.20
N SER A 170 37.03 -1.65 -19.12
CA SER A 170 36.61 -2.78 -18.28
C SER A 170 36.55 -2.42 -16.80
N ARG A 171 37.47 -1.58 -16.30
CA ARG A 171 37.41 -1.06 -14.93
C ARG A 171 36.18 -0.20 -14.71
N SER A 172 35.92 0.75 -15.61
CA SER A 172 34.71 1.58 -15.54
C SER A 172 33.44 0.72 -15.51
N THR A 173 33.35 -0.30 -16.37
CA THR A 173 32.18 -1.19 -16.36
C THR A 173 32.04 -2.03 -15.09
N LEU A 174 33.15 -2.35 -14.42
CA LEU A 174 33.10 -3.03 -13.11
C LEU A 174 32.65 -2.07 -12.01
N ASP A 175 33.14 -0.83 -12.02
CA ASP A 175 32.69 0.21 -11.10
C ASP A 175 31.18 0.49 -11.26
N ASP A 176 30.68 0.55 -12.50
CA ASP A 176 29.25 0.69 -12.80
C ASP A 176 28.42 -0.51 -12.30
N LEU A 177 28.97 -1.73 -12.37
CA LEU A 177 28.33 -2.95 -11.86
C LEU A 177 28.28 -2.97 -10.33
N ASP A 178 29.34 -2.50 -9.66
CA ASP A 178 29.39 -2.39 -8.20
C ASP A 178 28.38 -1.33 -7.72
N GLU A 179 28.31 -0.17 -8.38
CA GLU A 179 27.30 0.87 -8.08
C GLU A 179 25.87 0.35 -8.29
N LEU A 180 25.62 -0.41 -9.37
CA LEU A 180 24.33 -1.06 -9.56
C LEU A 180 24.02 -2.07 -8.45
N GLY A 181 25.02 -2.80 -7.97
CA GLY A 181 24.89 -3.73 -6.84
C GLY A 181 24.46 -3.03 -5.54
N ASP A 182 25.06 -1.88 -5.24
CA ASP A 182 24.70 -1.06 -4.08
C ASP A 182 23.27 -0.51 -4.22
N ILE A 183 22.92 0.04 -5.40
CA ILE A 183 21.57 0.54 -5.69
C ILE A 183 20.53 -0.58 -5.56
N MET A 184 20.82 -1.77 -6.09
CA MET A 184 19.92 -2.93 -5.99
C MET A 184 19.73 -3.37 -4.54
N SER A 185 20.78 -3.29 -3.72
CA SER A 185 20.70 -3.63 -2.30
C SER A 185 19.82 -2.64 -1.54
N ASP A 186 19.97 -1.34 -1.79
CA ASP A 186 19.12 -0.30 -1.23
C ASP A 186 17.66 -0.41 -1.70
N MET A 187 17.45 -0.69 -2.99
CA MET A 187 16.12 -0.94 -3.56
C MET A 187 15.46 -2.16 -2.93
N LEU A 188 16.21 -3.24 -2.71
CA LEU A 188 15.70 -4.45 -2.05
C LEU A 188 15.30 -4.18 -0.60
N GLN A 189 16.14 -3.46 0.15
CA GLN A 189 15.82 -3.08 1.52
C GLN A 189 14.54 -2.23 1.56
N LYS A 190 14.43 -1.21 0.71
CA LYS A 190 13.22 -0.38 0.62
C LYS A 190 11.99 -1.20 0.21
N GLN A 191 12.13 -2.14 -0.72
CA GLN A 191 11.03 -3.02 -1.11
C GLN A 191 10.55 -3.88 0.06
N GLN A 192 11.46 -4.34 0.91
CA GLN A 192 11.12 -5.12 2.10
C GLN A 192 10.46 -4.27 3.19
N ASP A 193 10.92 -3.03 3.37
CA ASP A 193 10.28 -2.05 4.26
C ASP A 193 8.85 -1.75 3.77
N VAL A 194 8.68 -1.52 2.46
CA VAL A 194 7.38 -1.29 1.80
C VAL A 194 6.45 -2.48 1.92
N GLU A 195 6.97 -3.71 1.78
CA GLU A 195 6.19 -4.94 1.99
C GLU A 195 5.67 -5.02 3.43
N THR A 196 6.55 -4.77 4.40
CA THR A 196 6.19 -4.76 5.83
C THR A 196 5.13 -3.69 6.12
N ASP A 197 5.32 -2.47 5.62
CA ASP A 197 4.36 -1.37 5.78
C ASP A 197 3.01 -1.71 5.10
N CYS A 198 3.02 -2.38 3.95
CA CYS A 198 1.81 -2.83 3.28
C CYS A 198 1.06 -3.89 4.09
N GLU A 199 1.77 -4.85 4.68
CA GLU A 199 1.18 -5.87 5.55
C GLU A 199 0.48 -5.23 6.76
N ASP A 200 1.15 -4.30 7.44
CA ASP A 200 0.59 -3.56 8.57
C ASP A 200 -0.63 -2.72 8.18
N LEU A 201 -0.59 -2.03 7.04
CA LEU A 201 -1.71 -1.25 6.51
C LEU A 201 -2.90 -2.14 6.12
N LEU A 202 -2.63 -3.30 5.50
CA LEU A 202 -3.66 -4.27 5.14
C LEU A 202 -4.33 -4.85 6.39
N GLU A 203 -3.57 -5.17 7.44
CA GLU A 203 -4.14 -5.59 8.72
C GLU A 203 -5.06 -4.49 9.29
N GLY A 204 -4.60 -3.24 9.31
CA GLY A 204 -5.40 -2.10 9.76
C GLY A 204 -6.68 -1.90 8.94
N LEU A 205 -6.61 -2.03 7.61
CA LEU A 205 -7.78 -1.96 6.73
C LEU A 205 -8.77 -3.09 6.99
N GLN A 206 -8.29 -4.32 7.22
CA GLN A 206 -9.14 -5.46 7.58
C GLN A 206 -9.85 -5.23 8.91
N GLN A 207 -9.14 -4.72 9.92
CA GLN A 207 -9.74 -4.38 11.22
C GLN A 207 -10.83 -3.31 11.08
N ARG A 208 -10.61 -2.28 10.26
CA ARG A 208 -11.64 -1.26 9.96
C ARG A 208 -12.84 -1.81 9.23
N LEU A 209 -12.65 -2.75 8.30
CA LEU A 209 -13.75 -3.40 7.60
C LEU A 209 -14.66 -4.15 8.58
N LEU A 210 -14.09 -4.83 9.58
CA LEU A 210 -14.87 -5.46 10.65
C LEU A 210 -15.69 -4.46 11.45
N VAL A 211 -15.16 -3.26 11.72
CA VAL A 211 -15.91 -2.19 12.40
C VAL A 211 -17.11 -1.73 11.55
N VAL A 212 -16.93 -1.59 10.24
CA VAL A 212 -18.02 -1.23 9.32
C VAL A 212 -19.08 -2.33 9.26
N GLU A 213 -18.68 -3.60 9.28
CA GLU A 213 -19.59 -4.73 9.32
C GLU A 213 -20.41 -4.78 10.62
N ASP A 214 -19.77 -4.57 11.77
CA ASP A 214 -20.45 -4.49 13.07
C ASP A 214 -21.43 -3.31 13.12
N LEU A 215 -21.03 -2.15 12.59
CA LEU A 215 -21.87 -0.97 12.49
C LEU A 215 -23.11 -1.25 11.63
N HIS A 216 -22.94 -1.90 10.48
CA HIS A 216 -24.05 -2.33 9.63
C HIS A 216 -24.99 -3.27 10.39
N HIS A 217 -24.44 -4.28 11.07
CA HIS A 217 -25.23 -5.22 11.87
C HIS A 217 -26.04 -4.50 12.95
N ARG A 218 -25.42 -3.55 13.67
CA ARG A 218 -26.07 -2.74 14.69
C ARG A 218 -27.22 -1.91 14.12
N PHE A 219 -27.07 -1.31 12.94
CA PHE A 219 -28.17 -0.56 12.33
C PHE A 219 -29.33 -1.44 11.87
N VAL A 220 -29.04 -2.63 11.35
CA VAL A 220 -30.08 -3.62 11.01
C VAL A 220 -30.83 -4.05 12.27
N GLN A 221 -30.12 -4.34 13.36
CA GLN A 221 -30.74 -4.68 14.64
C GLN A 221 -31.55 -3.52 15.23
N PHE A 222 -31.06 -2.28 15.11
CA PHE A 222 -31.77 -1.09 15.56
C PHE A 222 -33.11 -0.93 14.82
N GLN A 223 -33.10 -1.04 13.50
CA GLN A 223 -34.32 -1.01 12.68
C GLN A 223 -35.30 -2.12 13.06
N ALA A 224 -34.82 -3.36 13.17
CA ALA A 224 -35.66 -4.50 13.56
C ALA A 224 -36.27 -4.32 14.96
N SER A 225 -35.50 -3.79 15.91
CA SER A 225 -35.96 -3.53 17.28
C SER A 225 -36.98 -2.39 17.33
N PHE A 226 -36.80 -1.36 16.50
CA PHE A 226 -37.78 -0.29 16.37
C PHE A 226 -39.12 -0.79 15.82
N ASN A 227 -39.10 -1.67 14.81
CA ASN A 227 -40.33 -2.29 14.29
C ASN A 227 -41.05 -3.10 15.39
N LYS A 228 -40.30 -3.84 16.21
CA LYS A 228 -40.87 -4.55 17.38
C LYS A 228 -41.46 -3.58 18.41
N LEU A 229 -40.82 -2.44 18.64
CA LEU A 229 -41.33 -1.40 19.55
C LEU A 229 -42.68 -0.85 19.06
N LEU A 230 -42.85 -0.64 17.75
CA LEU A 230 -44.13 -0.18 17.18
C LEU A 230 -45.26 -1.19 17.44
N ILE A 231 -44.99 -2.48 17.19
CA ILE A 231 -45.94 -3.57 17.47
C ILE A 231 -46.27 -3.62 18.97
N GLU A 232 -45.26 -3.47 19.82
CA GLU A 232 -45.44 -3.49 21.27
C GLU A 232 -46.29 -2.32 21.78
N ILE A 233 -46.10 -1.11 21.25
CA ILE A 233 -46.96 0.05 21.59
C ILE A 233 -48.41 -0.21 21.17
N ALA A 234 -48.63 -0.75 19.96
CA ALA A 234 -49.97 -1.11 19.51
C ALA A 234 -50.63 -2.18 20.40
N ARG A 235 -49.87 -3.19 20.83
CA ARG A 235 -50.34 -4.23 21.76
C ARG A 235 -50.76 -3.65 23.11
N ARG A 236 -49.95 -2.77 23.70
CA ARG A 236 -50.26 -2.12 24.99
C ARG A 236 -51.51 -1.25 24.89
N ARG A 237 -51.67 -0.54 23.77
CA ARG A 237 -52.90 0.22 23.49
C ARG A 237 -54.13 -0.67 23.47
N GLN A 238 -54.09 -1.80 22.75
CA GLN A 238 -55.21 -2.75 22.72
C GLN A 238 -55.56 -3.29 24.10
N TYR A 239 -54.55 -3.63 24.91
CA TYR A 239 -54.76 -4.06 26.28
C TYR A 239 -55.42 -2.96 27.13
N ARG A 240 -54.92 -1.73 27.04
CA ARG A 240 -55.48 -0.57 27.73
C ARG A 240 -56.94 -0.34 27.35
N GLU A 241 -57.25 -0.30 26.04
CA GLU A 241 -58.62 -0.12 25.54
C GLU A 241 -59.55 -1.24 26.00
N ALA A 242 -59.08 -2.49 26.01
CA ALA A 242 -59.85 -3.63 26.52
C ALA A 242 -60.11 -3.54 28.02
N ALA A 243 -59.10 -3.16 28.82
CA ALA A 243 -59.23 -2.98 30.26
C ALA A 243 -60.17 -1.82 30.60
N GLU A 244 -60.03 -0.68 29.93
CA GLU A 244 -60.90 0.49 30.10
C GLU A 244 -62.35 0.17 29.74
N LYS A 245 -62.59 -0.56 28.65
CA LYS A 245 -63.93 -1.01 28.27
C LYS A 245 -64.58 -1.90 29.34
N ILE A 246 -63.80 -2.76 30.00
CA ILE A 246 -64.30 -3.58 31.12
C ILE A 246 -64.67 -2.69 32.31
N VAL A 247 -63.78 -1.76 32.69
CA VAL A 247 -64.03 -0.83 33.81
C VAL A 247 -65.27 0.04 33.54
N GLU A 248 -65.39 0.60 32.35
CA GLU A 248 -66.57 1.37 31.92
C GLU A 248 -67.85 0.51 31.97
N GLY A 249 -67.77 -0.74 31.52
CA GLY A 249 -68.89 -1.69 31.61
C GLY A 249 -69.30 -2.01 33.05
N MET A 250 -68.32 -2.23 33.95
CA MET A 250 -68.58 -2.47 35.37
C MET A 250 -69.18 -1.26 36.07
N MET A 251 -68.65 -0.06 35.80
CA MET A 251 -69.21 1.19 36.34
C MET A 251 -70.65 1.40 35.88
N ALA A 252 -70.93 1.20 34.59
CA ALA A 252 -72.29 1.33 34.04
C ALA A 252 -73.26 0.31 34.68
N GLN A 253 -72.82 -0.92 34.93
CA GLN A 253 -73.63 -1.93 35.62
C GLN A 253 -73.89 -1.57 37.09
N LEU A 254 -72.88 -1.08 37.81
CA LEU A 254 -73.02 -0.64 39.21
C LEU A 254 -73.96 0.57 39.33
N GLU A 255 -73.86 1.54 38.41
CA GLU A 255 -74.76 2.69 38.34
C GLU A 255 -76.20 2.26 38.06
N ALA A 256 -76.42 1.36 37.08
CA ALA A 256 -77.74 0.82 36.78
C ALA A 256 -78.36 0.10 37.99
N MET A 257 -77.61 -0.79 38.66
CA MET A 257 -78.10 -1.48 39.86
C MET A 257 -78.40 -0.51 41.02
N THR A 258 -77.58 0.53 41.18
CA THR A 258 -77.78 1.55 42.22
C THR A 258 -79.05 2.35 41.96
N GLU A 259 -79.32 2.71 40.71
CA GLU A 259 -80.54 3.45 40.34
C GLU A 259 -81.79 2.57 40.43
N GLU A 260 -81.72 1.30 40.02
CA GLU A 260 -82.81 0.34 40.19
C GLU A 260 -83.19 0.15 41.67
N GLU A 261 -82.22 -0.08 42.56
CA GLU A 261 -82.46 -0.20 44.01
C GLU A 261 -82.99 1.11 44.60
N ARG A 262 -82.48 2.25 44.13
CA ARG A 262 -82.96 3.57 44.55
C ARG A 262 -84.43 3.75 44.19
N GLN A 263 -84.81 3.41 42.96
CA GLN A 263 -86.21 3.46 42.50
C GLN A 263 -87.12 2.61 43.39
N VAL A 264 -86.72 1.37 43.68
CA VAL A 264 -87.51 0.46 44.55
C VAL A 264 -87.66 1.01 45.97
N ARG A 265 -86.60 1.60 46.55
CA ARG A 265 -86.66 2.24 47.88
C ARG A 265 -87.54 3.49 47.88
N ASP A 266 -87.43 4.32 46.84
CA ASP A 266 -88.21 5.53 46.68
C ASP A 266 -89.71 5.18 46.53
N ASP A 267 -90.03 4.16 45.72
CA ASP A 267 -91.39 3.65 45.56
C ASP A 267 -91.95 3.14 46.90
N PHE A 268 -91.21 2.29 47.62
CA PHE A 268 -91.61 1.78 48.94
C PHE A 268 -91.82 2.91 49.96
N ASN A 269 -90.91 3.88 50.01
CA ASN A 269 -91.02 5.00 50.94
C ASN A 269 -92.19 5.92 50.58
N SER A 270 -92.49 6.09 49.28
CA SER A 270 -93.65 6.86 48.83
C SER A 270 -94.98 6.21 49.22
N GLU A 271 -95.08 4.88 49.15
CA GLU A 271 -96.31 4.14 49.44
C GLU A 271 -96.54 3.95 50.95
N HIS A 272 -95.47 3.65 51.70
CA HIS A 272 -95.58 3.22 53.10
C HIS A 272 -94.95 4.19 54.12
N GLY A 273 -94.04 5.07 53.71
CA GLY A 273 -93.27 5.93 54.61
C GLY A 273 -94.13 6.83 55.50
N ALA A 274 -95.25 7.36 54.99
CA ALA A 274 -96.16 8.21 55.76
C ALA A 274 -96.82 7.52 56.97
N HIS A 275 -96.82 6.18 56.99
CA HIS A 275 -97.46 5.37 58.02
C HIS A 275 -96.46 4.73 59.00
N ILE A 276 -95.17 4.94 58.81
CA ILE A 276 -94.10 4.35 59.64
C ILE A 276 -93.43 5.47 60.44
N PRO A 277 -93.55 5.47 61.79
CA PRO A 277 -92.80 6.40 62.64
C PRO A 277 -91.30 6.29 62.40
N THR A 278 -90.63 7.43 62.23
CA THR A 278 -89.21 7.53 61.86
C THR A 278 -88.27 6.77 62.82
N ASP A 279 -88.67 6.58 64.07
CA ASP A 279 -87.87 5.92 65.12
C ASP A 279 -87.82 4.38 65.00
N ILE A 280 -88.66 3.75 64.18
CA ILE A 280 -88.68 2.28 64.03
C ILE A 280 -87.50 1.78 63.19
N CYS A 281 -87.08 2.55 62.18
CA CYS A 281 -86.01 2.15 61.27
C CYS A 281 -85.25 3.38 60.74
N LEU A 282 -84.15 3.73 61.41
CA LEU A 282 -83.33 4.90 61.07
C LEU A 282 -82.63 4.82 59.71
N CYS A 283 -82.59 3.63 59.08
CA CYS A 283 -81.93 3.42 57.80
C CYS A 283 -82.90 3.37 56.60
N ILE A 284 -84.21 3.57 56.83
CA ILE A 284 -85.25 3.42 55.79
C ILE A 284 -85.12 4.46 54.67
N GLU A 285 -84.56 5.64 54.96
CA GLU A 285 -84.32 6.71 54.00
C GLU A 285 -82.89 6.72 53.42
N ASN A 286 -82.04 5.75 53.80
CA ASN A 286 -80.65 5.75 53.35
C ASN A 286 -80.58 5.44 51.85
N PRO A 287 -79.86 6.26 51.05
CA PRO A 287 -79.62 5.95 49.66
C PRO A 287 -78.80 4.67 49.52
N PRO A 288 -78.92 3.95 48.40
CA PRO A 288 -78.10 2.78 48.14
C PRO A 288 -76.60 3.14 48.10
N THR A 289 -75.76 2.20 48.54
CA THR A 289 -74.30 2.37 48.58
C THR A 289 -73.76 2.58 47.17
N ARG A 290 -73.04 3.69 46.96
CA ARG A 290 -72.35 3.96 45.70
C ARG A 290 -70.99 3.28 45.66
N TRP A 291 -70.67 2.66 44.53
CA TRP A 291 -69.38 2.04 44.27
C TRP A 291 -68.66 2.80 43.17
N GLU A 292 -67.35 2.99 43.31
CA GLU A 292 -66.49 3.63 42.31
C GLU A 292 -65.29 2.72 42.03
N VAL A 293 -64.94 2.56 40.75
CA VAL A 293 -63.78 1.76 40.32
C VAL A 293 -62.72 2.72 39.83
N VAL A 294 -61.61 2.81 40.56
CA VAL A 294 -60.46 3.67 40.23
C VAL A 294 -59.20 2.84 40.02
N PRO A 295 -58.20 3.36 39.26
CA PRO A 295 -56.88 2.74 39.19
C PRO A 295 -56.26 2.54 40.58
N TRP A 296 -55.36 1.56 40.69
CA TRP A 296 -54.67 1.27 41.95
C TRP A 296 -53.95 2.52 42.49
N ALA A 297 -53.89 2.66 43.81
CA ALA A 297 -53.33 3.84 44.45
C ALA A 297 -51.86 4.05 44.04
N GLY A 298 -51.60 5.16 43.34
CA GLY A 298 -50.27 5.51 42.82
C GLY A 298 -50.07 5.26 41.32
N ASP A 299 -50.97 4.52 40.67
CA ASP A 299 -50.89 4.28 39.23
C ASP A 299 -51.60 5.38 38.44
N THR A 300 -50.93 5.88 37.40
CA THR A 300 -51.51 6.83 36.44
C THR A 300 -52.00 6.10 35.20
N ARG A 301 -53.11 6.57 34.62
CA ARG A 301 -53.62 6.07 33.34
C ARG A 301 -52.54 6.19 32.26
N GLU A 302 -52.13 5.06 31.67
CA GLU A 302 -51.04 5.01 30.70
C GLU A 302 -51.42 5.79 29.42
N VAL A 303 -50.70 6.85 29.06
CA VAL A 303 -50.95 7.63 27.83
C VAL A 303 -49.99 7.16 26.73
N LEU A 304 -50.52 6.43 25.74
CA LEU A 304 -49.74 5.94 24.59
C LEU A 304 -50.06 6.78 23.34
N PRO A 305 -49.06 7.06 22.50
CA PRO A 305 -49.28 7.78 21.25
C PRO A 305 -50.14 6.97 20.27
N GLU A 306 -50.97 7.65 19.49
CA GLU A 306 -51.70 7.00 18.40
C GLU A 306 -50.74 6.72 17.24
N ILE A 307 -50.57 5.43 16.95
CA ILE A 307 -49.81 4.98 15.79
C ILE A 307 -50.80 4.70 14.66
N ASP A 308 -50.64 5.40 13.54
CA ASP A 308 -51.45 5.18 12.36
C ASP A 308 -51.25 3.75 11.81
N SER A 309 -52.34 3.13 11.34
CA SER A 309 -52.36 1.73 10.88
C SER A 309 -51.48 1.44 9.67
N ASP A 310 -51.08 2.47 8.92
CA ASP A 310 -50.14 2.40 7.80
C ASP A 310 -48.70 2.14 8.27
N ILE A 311 -48.33 2.61 9.46
CA ILE A 311 -47.00 2.42 10.07
C ILE A 311 -46.84 1.01 10.66
N LEU A 312 -47.94 0.40 11.10
CA LEU A 312 -47.97 -0.94 11.69
C LEU A 312 -47.99 -2.07 10.65
N ALA A 313 -48.20 -1.75 9.38
CA ALA A 313 -48.34 -2.72 8.28
C ALA A 313 -47.07 -2.90 7.44
N GLN A 314 -45.96 -2.26 7.82
CA GLN A 314 -44.64 -2.40 7.19
C GLN A 314 -43.78 -3.49 7.83
#